data_AF-A0A261GI05-F1
#
_entry.id   AF-A0A261GI05-F1
#
_cell.length_a   1.000
_cell.length_b   1.000
_cell.length_c   1.000
_cell.angle_alpha   90.00
_cell.angle_beta   90.00
_cell.angle_gamma   90.00
#
_symmetry.space_group_name_H-M   'P 1'
#
loop_
_entity.id
_entity.type
_entity.pdbx_description
1 polymer ?
#
loop_
_entity_poly.entity_id
_entity_poly.type
_entity_poly.pdbx_seq_one_letter_code
_entity_poly.pdbx_strand_id
1 'polypeptide(L)'
;MEKPQTEESLLPLETLLPLRAMTVTLRFTTEAHFSFFHQPALYAFLCRLTDTRDHLDTLFTLDAPESGRGTYVPGDCYRFVVYAFAGAELLLAKIMARLHALPEGLTGLDDRMPLRDNLMCVRLEDLWTGATVTRVKDLFQYSAQHLADDTGMLRGSHLTLRWLSPVRLLRDKARREGLKGEQRYCRCREDLTSSLLADRTYDALADLIRRRGVPTPARSGGEVLDMIPEATQLFWVDASYRNDSGQSKPVGGLCGEIQLATDRLSHTTYSLFVLGQYTGIGQRRAFGLGRYQLFDSEGVSALPVVQAATPLLERNLPPASLSGYPVIAARMGHSIFRDIHPRL
;
A
#
# COMPACT_ATOMS: atom_id res chain seq x y z
N MET A 1 -14.90 -42.56 -11.14
CA MET A 1 -13.89 -41.74 -11.85
C MET A 1 -13.58 -40.55 -10.97
N GLU A 2 -12.54 -40.66 -10.14
CA GLU A 2 -11.96 -39.50 -9.47
C GLU A 2 -11.43 -38.57 -10.57
N LYS A 3 -11.86 -37.31 -10.58
CA LYS A 3 -11.24 -36.31 -11.44
C LYS A 3 -9.77 -36.20 -11.02
N PRO A 4 -8.81 -36.21 -11.97
CA PRO A 4 -7.42 -35.98 -11.61
C PRO A 4 -7.34 -34.69 -10.80
N GLN A 5 -6.68 -34.75 -9.64
CA GLN A 5 -6.36 -33.57 -8.86
C GLN A 5 -5.60 -32.62 -9.79
N THR A 6 -6.27 -31.54 -10.20
CA THR A 6 -5.69 -30.49 -11.03
C THR A 6 -4.48 -29.97 -10.27
N GLU A 7 -3.28 -30.15 -10.84
CA GLU A 7 -2.07 -29.50 -10.35
C GLU A 7 -2.38 -28.02 -10.14
N GLU A 8 -2.32 -27.57 -8.90
CA GLU A 8 -2.63 -26.20 -8.54
C GLU A 8 -1.58 -25.32 -9.22
N SER A 9 -2.01 -24.52 -10.20
CA SER A 9 -1.07 -23.76 -11.01
C SER A 9 -0.58 -22.55 -10.22
N LEU A 10 0.64 -22.66 -9.69
CA LEU A 10 1.25 -21.66 -8.84
C LEU A 10 1.77 -20.48 -9.67
N LEU A 11 1.60 -19.25 -9.15
CA LEU A 11 2.28 -18.08 -9.70
C LEU A 11 3.79 -18.19 -9.44
N PRO A 12 4.65 -17.78 -10.39
CA PRO A 12 6.10 -17.79 -10.20
C PRO A 12 6.55 -16.60 -9.34
N LEU A 13 6.22 -16.64 -8.05
CA LEU A 13 6.44 -15.55 -7.09
C LEU A 13 7.94 -15.23 -6.89
N GLU A 14 8.82 -16.21 -7.11
CA GLU A 14 10.27 -16.06 -7.07
C GLU A 14 10.78 -14.99 -8.03
N THR A 15 10.04 -14.69 -9.11
CA THR A 15 10.38 -13.61 -10.04
C THR A 15 10.30 -12.22 -9.39
N LEU A 16 9.51 -12.06 -8.32
CA LEU A 16 9.41 -10.83 -7.53
C LEU A 16 10.50 -10.73 -6.46
N LEU A 17 11.16 -11.84 -6.13
CA LEU A 17 12.12 -11.97 -5.04
C LEU A 17 13.58 -11.97 -5.53
N PRO A 18 14.55 -11.49 -4.72
CA PRO A 18 14.36 -10.95 -3.38
C PRO A 18 13.72 -9.55 -3.39
N LEU A 19 12.96 -9.24 -2.33
CA LEU A 19 12.55 -7.86 -2.05
C LEU A 19 13.65 -7.16 -1.27
N ARG A 20 13.77 -5.84 -1.47
CA ARG A 20 14.49 -4.93 -0.59
C ARG A 20 13.55 -3.81 -0.20
N ALA A 21 13.64 -3.32 1.02
CA ALA A 21 12.77 -2.25 1.49
C ALA A 21 13.57 -1.27 2.33
N MET A 22 13.41 0.02 2.00
CA MET A 22 14.15 1.09 2.62
C MET A 22 13.17 2.10 3.21
N THR A 23 13.32 2.37 4.50
CA THR A 23 12.68 3.49 5.17
C THR A 23 13.49 4.75 4.95
N VAL A 24 12.85 5.79 4.43
CA VAL A 24 13.45 7.08 4.14
C VAL A 24 12.90 8.09 5.14
N THR A 25 13.78 8.77 5.87
CA THR A 25 13.39 9.92 6.71
C THR A 25 14.02 11.18 6.12
N LEU A 26 13.17 12.14 5.76
CA LEU A 26 13.53 13.46 5.26
C LEU A 26 13.21 14.52 6.29
N ARG A 27 13.77 15.72 6.10
CA ARG A 27 13.44 16.93 6.86
C ARG A 27 13.10 18.06 5.89
N PHE A 28 12.02 18.77 6.17
CA PHE A 28 11.64 19.95 5.41
C PHE A 28 12.52 21.16 5.76
N THR A 29 12.96 21.89 4.75
CA THR A 29 13.67 23.17 4.90
C THR A 29 12.76 24.37 4.66
N THR A 30 11.66 24.17 3.93
CA THR A 30 10.58 25.16 3.75
C THR A 30 9.22 24.53 4.02
N GLU A 31 8.17 25.33 4.15
CA GLU A 31 6.81 24.83 4.28
C GLU A 31 6.38 23.96 3.08
N ALA A 32 5.58 22.93 3.34
CA ALA A 32 5.03 22.03 2.32
C ALA A 32 3.58 21.65 2.63
N HIS A 33 2.75 21.57 1.59
CA HIS A 33 1.32 21.24 1.70
C HIS A 33 0.97 19.99 0.90
N PHE A 34 0.42 18.99 1.59
CA PHE A 34 -0.04 17.75 1.01
C PHE A 34 -1.57 17.70 0.95
N SER A 35 -2.08 16.94 -0.02
CA SER A 35 -3.42 16.37 0.08
C SER A 35 -3.44 15.28 1.17
N PHE A 36 -4.61 14.86 1.66
CA PHE A 36 -4.70 13.86 2.73
C PHE A 36 -3.88 12.57 2.45
N PHE A 37 -3.95 12.06 1.22
CA PHE A 37 -3.16 10.90 0.78
C PHE A 37 -1.89 11.36 0.07
N HIS A 38 -0.73 11.00 0.63
CA HIS A 38 0.57 11.49 0.14
C HIS A 38 1.12 10.66 -1.02
N GLN A 39 0.52 9.50 -1.27
CA GLN A 39 0.87 8.52 -2.31
C GLN A 39 1.13 9.16 -3.69
N PRO A 40 0.27 10.04 -4.24
CA PRO A 40 0.53 10.65 -5.55
C PRO A 40 1.74 11.57 -5.56
N ALA A 41 1.94 12.35 -4.49
CA ALA A 41 3.10 13.23 -4.37
C ALA A 41 4.39 12.42 -4.25
N LEU A 42 4.39 11.34 -3.46
CA LEU A 42 5.53 10.44 -3.33
C LEU A 42 5.87 9.71 -4.62
N TYR A 43 4.87 9.23 -5.36
CA TYR A 43 5.11 8.61 -6.65
C TYR A 43 5.73 9.59 -7.65
N ALA A 44 5.22 10.82 -7.71
CA ALA A 44 5.80 11.87 -8.53
C ALA A 44 7.25 12.18 -8.13
N PHE A 45 7.52 12.26 -6.82
CA PHE A 45 8.86 12.43 -6.28
C PHE A 45 9.80 11.29 -6.66
N LEU A 46 9.35 10.04 -6.56
CA LEU A 46 10.13 8.86 -6.96
C LEU A 46 10.50 8.92 -8.45
N CYS A 47 9.56 9.30 -9.33
CA CYS A 47 9.81 9.47 -10.76
C CYS A 47 10.90 10.52 -11.05
N ARG A 48 11.02 11.54 -10.20
CA ARG A 48 12.09 12.55 -10.31
C ARG A 48 13.43 12.00 -9.83
N LEU A 49 13.46 11.27 -8.72
CA LEU A 49 14.69 10.62 -8.24
C LEU A 49 15.26 9.62 -9.26
N THR A 50 14.41 8.94 -10.03
CA THR A 50 14.83 7.97 -11.04
C THR A 50 15.05 8.57 -12.43
N ASP A 51 14.64 9.81 -12.68
CA ASP A 51 14.54 10.44 -14.01
C ASP A 51 13.77 9.58 -15.05
N THR A 52 12.87 8.70 -14.60
CA THR A 52 12.04 7.87 -15.49
C THR A 52 10.72 7.50 -14.82
N ARG A 53 9.69 7.30 -15.63
CA ARG A 53 8.43 6.67 -15.22
C ARG A 53 8.33 5.22 -15.66
N ASP A 54 9.23 4.79 -16.54
CA ASP A 54 9.18 3.48 -17.15
C ASP A 54 9.51 2.42 -16.10
N HIS A 55 8.71 1.36 -16.10
CA HIS A 55 8.86 0.19 -15.22
C HIS A 55 8.80 0.46 -13.71
N LEU A 56 8.59 1.70 -13.25
CA LEU A 56 8.43 1.96 -11.82
C LEU A 56 7.24 1.19 -11.24
N ASP A 57 6.18 1.03 -12.02
CA ASP A 57 4.98 0.28 -11.61
C ASP A 57 5.15 -1.24 -11.58
N THR A 58 6.28 -1.74 -12.09
CA THR A 58 6.66 -3.15 -12.06
C THR A 58 7.85 -3.46 -11.17
N LEU A 59 8.58 -2.44 -10.70
CA LEU A 59 9.80 -2.58 -9.90
C LEU A 59 9.67 -2.03 -8.49
N PHE A 60 8.73 -1.12 -8.25
CA PHE A 60 8.57 -0.48 -6.94
C PHE A 60 7.12 -0.39 -6.48
N THR A 61 6.96 -0.33 -5.17
CA THR A 61 5.78 0.23 -4.51
C THR A 61 6.20 1.08 -3.32
N LEU A 62 5.24 1.86 -2.82
CA LEU A 62 5.48 2.86 -1.80
C LEU A 62 4.51 2.70 -0.64
N ASP A 63 4.97 3.09 0.55
CA ASP A 63 4.10 3.32 1.70
C ASP A 63 4.35 4.71 2.29
N ALA A 64 3.29 5.33 2.77
CA ALA A 64 3.23 6.73 3.15
C ALA A 64 2.56 6.87 4.53
N PRO A 65 3.25 6.47 5.62
CA PRO A 65 2.70 6.47 6.98
C PRO A 65 2.32 7.87 7.47
N GLU A 66 2.83 8.90 6.79
CA GLU A 66 2.54 10.31 7.02
C GLU A 66 1.17 10.79 6.51
N SER A 67 0.45 9.94 5.75
CA SER A 67 -0.86 10.31 5.20
C SER A 67 -1.82 10.75 6.30
N GLY A 68 -2.55 11.82 6.04
CA GLY A 68 -3.41 12.51 7.01
C GLY A 68 -2.84 13.83 7.52
N ARG A 69 -1.52 14.04 7.43
CA ARG A 69 -0.88 15.31 7.77
C ARG A 69 -0.74 16.24 6.56
N GLY A 70 -1.62 17.22 6.44
CA GLY A 70 -1.66 18.13 5.29
C GLY A 70 -0.57 19.22 5.25
N THR A 71 0.07 19.57 6.37
CA THR A 71 1.06 20.67 6.42
C THR A 71 2.31 20.28 7.18
N TYR A 72 3.45 20.69 6.64
CA TYR A 72 4.78 20.55 7.23
C TYR A 72 5.47 21.92 7.23
N VAL A 73 6.10 22.28 8.33
CA VAL A 73 6.90 23.49 8.48
C VAL A 73 8.40 23.16 8.48
N PRO A 74 9.30 24.14 8.31
CA PRO A 74 10.74 23.90 8.39
C PRO A 74 11.14 23.16 9.67
N GLY A 75 11.97 22.14 9.53
CA GLY A 75 12.42 21.28 10.63
C GLY A 75 11.56 20.03 10.87
N ASP A 76 10.31 20.00 10.38
CA ASP A 76 9.48 18.80 10.46
C ASP A 76 10.10 17.65 9.67
N CYS A 77 10.02 16.44 10.23
CA CYS A 77 10.45 15.23 9.55
C CYS A 77 9.30 14.59 8.78
N TYR A 78 9.64 13.88 7.71
CA TYR A 78 8.71 13.15 6.86
C TYR A 78 9.27 11.75 6.58
N ARG A 79 8.48 10.71 6.82
CA ARG A 79 8.87 9.32 6.58
C ARG A 79 8.06 8.63 5.49
N PHE A 80 8.73 7.84 4.66
CA PHE A 80 8.08 6.92 3.73
C PHE A 80 8.90 5.64 3.54
N VAL A 81 8.32 4.64 2.90
CA VAL A 81 8.99 3.37 2.60
C VAL A 81 8.99 3.14 1.10
N VAL A 82 10.13 2.69 0.58
CA VAL A 82 10.29 2.21 -0.80
C VAL A 82 10.47 0.71 -0.76
N TYR A 83 9.56 -0.04 -1.36
CA TYR A 83 9.70 -1.48 -1.60
C TYR A 83 10.19 -1.69 -3.03
N ALA A 84 11.31 -2.37 -3.17
CA ALA A 84 11.97 -2.66 -4.42
C ALA A 84 11.92 -4.16 -4.70
N PHE A 85 11.44 -4.54 -5.87
CA PHE A 85 11.36 -5.94 -6.31
C PHE A 85 12.66 -6.35 -7.00
N ALA A 86 12.82 -7.65 -7.26
CA ALA A 86 13.98 -8.17 -7.99
C ALA A 86 14.21 -7.39 -9.31
N GLY A 87 15.46 -7.00 -9.59
CA GLY A 87 15.83 -6.22 -10.78
C GLY A 87 15.73 -4.70 -10.61
N ALA A 88 15.26 -4.22 -9.46
CA ALA A 88 15.17 -2.78 -9.16
C ALA A 88 16.49 -2.17 -8.64
N GLU A 89 17.56 -2.95 -8.49
CA GLU A 89 18.78 -2.56 -7.77
C GLU A 89 19.45 -1.30 -8.34
N LEU A 90 19.53 -1.18 -9.66
CA LEU A 90 20.15 -0.02 -10.30
C LEU A 90 19.34 1.27 -10.05
N LEU A 91 18.01 1.19 -10.16
CA LEU A 91 17.13 2.32 -9.88
C LEU A 91 17.12 2.66 -8.38
N LEU A 92 17.17 1.66 -7.51
CA LEU A 92 17.27 1.87 -6.07
C LEU A 92 18.58 2.55 -5.68
N ALA A 93 19.71 2.15 -6.27
CA ALA A 93 20.99 2.83 -6.07
C ALA A 93 20.94 4.30 -6.52
N LYS A 94 20.29 4.57 -7.65
CA LYS A 94 20.06 5.94 -8.14
C LYS A 94 19.19 6.75 -7.17
N ILE A 95 18.11 6.17 -6.65
CA ILE A 95 17.25 6.79 -5.63
C ILE A 95 18.09 7.15 -4.39
N MET A 96 18.85 6.21 -3.84
CA MET A 96 19.69 6.44 -2.66
C MET A 96 20.71 7.57 -2.90
N ALA A 97 21.40 7.56 -4.04
CA ALA A 97 22.37 8.60 -4.39
C ALA A 97 21.72 9.99 -4.48
N ARG A 98 20.54 10.08 -5.12
CA ARG A 98 19.79 11.35 -5.24
C ARG A 98 19.24 11.83 -3.90
N LEU A 99 18.77 10.92 -3.05
CA LEU A 99 18.34 11.25 -1.68
C LEU A 99 19.52 11.82 -0.87
N HIS A 100 20.69 11.20 -0.92
CA HIS A 100 21.88 11.71 -0.23
C HIS A 100 22.35 13.08 -0.74
N ALA A 101 22.08 13.41 -2.00
CA ALA A 101 22.43 14.68 -2.61
C ALA A 101 21.38 15.78 -2.38
N LEU A 102 20.31 15.55 -1.62
CA LEU A 102 19.31 16.58 -1.35
C LEU A 102 19.87 17.72 -0.46
N PRO A 103 19.50 18.99 -0.73
CA PRO A 103 18.50 19.43 -1.71
C PRO A 103 19.00 19.54 -3.17
N GLU A 104 20.31 19.64 -3.40
CA GLU A 104 20.90 19.92 -4.73
C GLU A 104 20.60 18.83 -5.77
N GLY A 105 20.27 17.62 -5.31
CA GLY A 105 19.90 16.47 -6.14
C GLY A 105 18.60 16.63 -6.93
N LEU A 106 17.76 17.62 -6.59
CA LEU A 106 16.48 17.92 -7.23
C LEU A 106 16.34 19.43 -7.45
N THR A 107 16.56 19.93 -8.67
CA THR A 107 16.45 21.38 -8.96
C THR A 107 15.37 21.68 -9.99
N GLY A 108 14.81 22.90 -9.96
CA GLY A 108 13.89 23.40 -10.99
C GLY A 108 12.50 22.75 -10.96
N LEU A 109 12.03 22.37 -9.77
CA LEU A 109 10.69 21.82 -9.57
C LEU A 109 9.68 22.94 -9.29
N ASP A 110 8.41 22.69 -9.61
CA ASP A 110 7.31 23.61 -9.33
C ASP A 110 7.14 23.80 -7.81
N ASP A 111 7.09 25.04 -7.34
CA ASP A 111 6.92 25.39 -5.92
C ASP A 111 5.65 24.80 -5.29
N ARG A 112 4.66 24.45 -6.12
CA ARG A 112 3.41 23.78 -5.69
C ARG A 112 3.60 22.31 -5.35
N MET A 113 4.72 21.69 -5.74
CA MET A 113 5.02 20.31 -5.37
C MET A 113 5.46 20.26 -3.90
N PRO A 114 4.84 19.44 -3.05
CA PRO A 114 5.22 19.39 -1.64
C PRO A 114 6.61 18.79 -1.43
N LEU A 115 7.01 17.84 -2.28
CA LEU A 115 8.31 17.18 -2.24
C LEU A 115 9.18 17.70 -3.40
N ARG A 116 10.13 18.57 -3.08
CA ARG A 116 11.01 19.23 -4.05
C ARG A 116 12.42 19.48 -3.46
N ASP A 117 13.09 20.55 -3.86
CA ASP A 117 14.35 21.05 -3.30
C ASP A 117 14.22 21.61 -1.86
N ASN A 118 13.04 21.47 -1.25
CA ASN A 118 12.76 21.84 0.14
C ASN A 118 13.04 20.71 1.14
N LEU A 119 13.87 19.74 0.78
CA LEU A 119 14.10 18.52 1.55
C LEU A 119 15.58 18.33 1.82
N MET A 120 15.89 17.79 2.99
CA MET A 120 17.18 17.19 3.31
C MET A 120 16.98 15.73 3.69
N CYS A 121 17.88 14.86 3.24
CA CYS A 121 17.88 13.47 3.70
C CYS A 121 18.48 13.40 5.12
N VAL A 122 17.69 12.88 6.06
CA VAL A 122 18.14 12.70 7.45
C VAL A 122 18.82 11.35 7.60
N ARG A 123 18.17 10.29 7.10
CA ARG A 123 18.68 8.92 7.15
C ARG A 123 17.93 8.01 6.20
N LEU A 124 18.64 6.96 5.78
CA LEU A 124 18.12 5.80 5.07
C LEU A 124 18.32 4.59 5.97
N GLU A 125 17.26 3.83 6.20
CA GLU A 125 17.26 2.65 7.08
C GLU A 125 16.72 1.44 6.32
N ASP A 126 17.30 0.26 6.57
CA ASP A 126 16.70 -1.00 6.14
C ASP A 126 15.41 -1.26 6.93
N LEU A 127 14.33 -1.63 6.23
CA LEU A 127 13.01 -1.79 6.85
C LEU A 127 12.98 -2.88 7.94
N TRP A 128 13.66 -4.00 7.71
CA TRP A 128 13.54 -5.18 8.56
C TRP A 128 14.49 -5.12 9.77
N THR A 129 15.71 -4.65 9.56
CA THR A 129 16.74 -4.59 10.59
C THR A 129 16.78 -3.25 11.33
N GLY A 130 16.21 -2.20 10.74
CA GLY A 130 16.32 -0.82 11.24
C GLY A 130 17.74 -0.23 11.12
N ALA A 131 18.68 -0.98 10.52
CA ALA A 131 20.06 -0.52 10.38
C ALA A 131 20.16 0.62 9.38
N THR A 132 21.01 1.61 9.65
CA THR A 132 21.32 2.66 8.67
C THR A 132 22.02 2.04 7.45
N VAL A 133 21.59 2.46 6.26
CA VAL A 133 22.14 1.96 4.98
C VAL A 133 22.71 3.10 4.15
N THR A 134 23.76 2.80 3.38
CA THR A 134 24.38 3.76 2.45
C THR A 134 24.40 3.25 1.02
N ARG A 135 24.25 1.94 0.82
CA ARG A 135 24.25 1.26 -0.47
C ARG A 135 23.18 0.18 -0.51
N VAL A 136 22.74 -0.17 -1.71
CA VAL A 136 21.72 -1.22 -1.93
C VAL A 136 22.12 -2.57 -1.32
N LYS A 137 23.41 -2.93 -1.34
CA LYS A 137 23.88 -4.19 -0.75
C LYS A 137 23.80 -4.25 0.78
N ASP A 138 23.64 -3.10 1.42
CA ASP A 138 23.49 -3.01 2.87
C ASP A 138 22.04 -3.32 3.30
N LEU A 139 21.09 -3.35 2.35
CA LEU A 139 19.69 -3.71 2.59
C LEU A 139 19.51 -5.23 2.72
N PHE A 140 18.66 -5.63 3.65
CA PHE A 140 18.22 -7.00 3.83
C PHE A 140 17.50 -7.51 2.58
N GLN A 141 17.72 -8.78 2.26
CA GLN A 141 17.12 -9.46 1.10
C GLN A 141 16.01 -10.38 1.57
N TYR A 142 14.77 -9.93 1.44
CA TYR A 142 13.60 -10.75 1.71
C TYR A 142 13.46 -11.81 0.62
N SER A 143 13.66 -13.08 0.97
CA SER A 143 13.84 -14.20 0.04
C SER A 143 12.58 -15.07 -0.01
N ALA A 144 12.59 -16.11 -0.85
CA ALA A 144 11.51 -17.11 -0.85
C ALA A 144 11.40 -17.85 0.49
N GLN A 145 12.52 -18.07 1.18
CA GLN A 145 12.51 -18.66 2.52
C GLN A 145 11.81 -17.74 3.52
N HIS A 146 12.14 -16.43 3.50
CA HIS A 146 11.48 -15.46 4.39
C HIS A 146 9.96 -15.38 4.12
N LEU A 147 9.53 -15.47 2.85
CA LEU A 147 8.11 -15.57 2.50
C LEU A 147 7.45 -16.82 3.10
N ALA A 148 8.12 -17.97 3.04
CA ALA A 148 7.62 -19.21 3.63
C ALA A 148 7.56 -19.12 5.17
N ASP A 149 8.59 -18.54 5.79
CA ASP A 149 8.66 -18.35 7.25
C ASP A 149 7.54 -17.43 7.74
N ASP A 150 7.34 -16.28 7.10
CA ASP A 150 6.25 -15.33 7.42
C ASP A 150 4.87 -15.95 7.20
N THR A 151 4.73 -16.75 6.13
CA THR A 151 3.51 -17.51 5.87
C THR A 151 3.26 -18.54 6.97
N GLY A 152 4.30 -19.22 7.44
CA GLY A 152 4.22 -20.15 8.55
C GLY A 152 3.86 -19.47 9.87
N MET A 153 4.47 -18.30 10.15
CA MET A 153 4.23 -17.52 11.36
C MET A 153 2.79 -17.00 11.44
N LEU A 154 2.25 -16.51 10.31
CA LEU A 154 0.89 -15.96 10.24
C LEU A 154 -0.20 -17.04 10.11
N ARG A 155 0.15 -18.33 10.13
CA ARG A 155 -0.85 -19.40 10.18
C ARG A 155 -1.52 -19.42 11.55
N GLY A 156 -2.83 -19.34 11.54
CA GLY A 156 -3.65 -19.40 12.74
C GLY A 156 -5.09 -19.76 12.38
N SER A 157 -6.01 -19.53 13.32
CA SER A 157 -7.46 -19.63 13.06
C SER A 157 -8.03 -18.37 12.40
N HIS A 158 -7.40 -17.22 12.64
CA HIS A 158 -7.84 -15.93 12.14
C HIS A 158 -6.69 -15.06 11.66
N LEU A 159 -6.97 -14.24 10.65
CA LEU A 159 -6.13 -13.15 10.19
C LEU A 159 -6.93 -11.86 10.11
N THR A 160 -6.32 -10.75 10.52
CA THR A 160 -6.85 -9.41 10.32
C THR A 160 -6.06 -8.73 9.21
N LEU A 161 -6.72 -8.34 8.13
CA LEU A 161 -6.17 -7.49 7.09
C LEU A 161 -6.58 -6.05 7.36
N ARG A 162 -5.61 -5.16 7.57
CA ARG A 162 -5.82 -3.71 7.76
C ARG A 162 -5.30 -2.94 6.56
N TRP A 163 -6.16 -2.13 5.94
CA TRP A 163 -5.74 -1.22 4.87
C TRP A 163 -4.88 -0.08 5.42
N LEU A 164 -3.65 0.05 4.91
CA LEU A 164 -2.74 1.17 5.19
C LEU A 164 -2.95 2.34 4.22
N SER A 165 -3.50 2.05 3.04
CA SER A 165 -3.89 3.05 2.05
C SER A 165 -5.20 2.63 1.36
N PRO A 166 -5.93 3.57 0.74
CA PRO A 166 -7.20 3.25 0.09
C PRO A 166 -7.02 2.20 -1.00
N VAL A 167 -7.83 1.14 -0.94
CA VAL A 167 -7.83 0.09 -1.96
C VAL A 167 -8.96 0.32 -2.96
N ARG A 168 -8.67 0.05 -4.23
CA ARG A 168 -9.64 0.19 -5.33
C ARG A 168 -9.84 -1.17 -5.98
N LEU A 169 -10.67 -1.99 -5.34
CA LEU A 169 -11.04 -3.31 -5.81
C LEU A 169 -12.23 -3.22 -6.74
N LEU A 170 -12.10 -3.72 -7.97
CA LEU A 170 -13.24 -3.83 -8.87
C LEU A 170 -14.19 -4.90 -8.37
N ARG A 171 -15.49 -4.57 -8.31
CA ARG A 171 -16.57 -5.54 -8.06
C ARG A 171 -16.52 -6.65 -9.12
N ASP A 172 -17.14 -7.79 -8.82
CA ASP A 172 -17.30 -8.86 -9.79
C ASP A 172 -17.97 -8.38 -11.07
N LYS A 173 -17.58 -8.96 -12.21
CA LYS A 173 -18.02 -8.53 -13.54
C LYS A 173 -19.54 -8.40 -13.62
N ALA A 174 -20.27 -9.39 -13.10
CA ALA A 174 -21.74 -9.40 -13.06
C ALA A 174 -22.33 -8.25 -12.22
N ARG A 175 -21.67 -7.83 -11.13
CA ARG A 175 -22.15 -6.75 -10.24
C ARG A 175 -21.71 -5.35 -10.68
N ARG A 176 -20.88 -5.23 -11.73
CA ARG A 176 -20.43 -3.94 -12.27
C ARG A 176 -20.80 -3.69 -13.73
N GLU A 177 -21.59 -4.58 -14.33
CA GLU A 177 -22.13 -4.35 -15.66
C GLU A 177 -22.97 -3.06 -15.67
N GLY A 178 -22.77 -2.20 -16.67
CA GLY A 178 -23.41 -0.88 -16.75
C GLY A 178 -22.87 0.20 -15.81
N LEU A 179 -22.11 -0.14 -14.76
CA LEU A 179 -21.56 0.84 -13.82
C LEU A 179 -20.39 1.62 -14.46
N LYS A 180 -20.31 2.93 -14.17
CA LYS A 180 -19.27 3.83 -14.68
C LYS A 180 -18.50 4.50 -13.53
N GLY A 181 -17.29 4.97 -13.84
CA GLY A 181 -16.47 5.73 -12.89
C GLY A 181 -16.19 4.97 -11.59
N GLU A 182 -16.44 5.65 -10.46
CA GLU A 182 -16.21 5.16 -9.09
C GLU A 182 -17.20 4.08 -8.64
N GLN A 183 -18.35 3.93 -9.30
CA GLN A 183 -19.38 2.95 -8.91
C GLN A 183 -18.94 1.49 -9.14
N ARG A 184 -17.87 1.29 -9.94
CA ARG A 184 -17.35 -0.05 -10.28
C ARG A 184 -16.51 -0.68 -9.16
N TYR A 185 -16.19 0.07 -8.11
CA TYR A 185 -15.33 -0.39 -7.02
C TYR A 185 -16.16 -0.83 -5.80
N CYS A 186 -15.57 -1.69 -4.97
CA CYS A 186 -16.13 -2.06 -3.68
C CYS A 186 -16.05 -0.87 -2.73
N ARG A 187 -17.15 -0.55 -2.04
CA ARG A 187 -17.30 0.61 -1.15
C ARG A 187 -17.66 0.23 0.29
N CYS A 188 -18.16 -0.98 0.48
CA CYS A 188 -18.54 -1.53 1.77
C CYS A 188 -18.31 -3.05 1.77
N ARG A 189 -18.59 -3.69 2.91
CA ARG A 189 -18.46 -5.13 3.10
C ARG A 189 -19.34 -5.92 2.13
N GLU A 190 -20.56 -5.46 1.85
CA GLU A 190 -21.53 -6.14 0.98
C GLU A 190 -21.08 -6.20 -0.49
N ASP A 191 -20.09 -5.40 -0.88
CA ASP A 191 -19.48 -5.44 -2.20
C ASP A 191 -18.36 -6.50 -2.30
N LEU A 192 -17.85 -7.01 -1.18
CA LEU A 192 -16.86 -8.08 -1.14
C LEU A 192 -17.58 -9.42 -1.15
N THR A 193 -17.55 -10.12 -2.28
CA THR A 193 -17.95 -11.54 -2.32
C THR A 193 -16.88 -12.37 -1.62
N SER A 194 -17.25 -13.57 -1.16
CA SER A 194 -16.36 -14.43 -0.37
C SER A 194 -15.05 -14.74 -1.10
N SER A 195 -15.02 -14.82 -2.43
CA SER A 195 -13.77 -15.05 -3.18
C SER A 195 -13.09 -13.80 -3.71
N LEU A 196 -13.73 -12.62 -3.67
CA LEU A 196 -13.25 -11.42 -4.38
C LEU A 196 -11.85 -11.01 -3.93
N LEU A 197 -11.58 -11.06 -2.63
CA LEU A 197 -10.31 -10.56 -2.08
C LEU A 197 -9.14 -11.47 -2.48
N ALA A 198 -9.33 -12.80 -2.44
CA ALA A 198 -8.35 -13.76 -2.95
C ALA A 198 -8.13 -13.57 -4.46
N ASP A 199 -9.23 -13.46 -5.21
CA ASP A 199 -9.23 -13.21 -6.65
C ASP A 199 -8.42 -11.96 -7.03
N ARG A 200 -8.66 -10.84 -6.34
CA ARG A 200 -7.99 -9.57 -6.64
C ARG A 200 -6.53 -9.56 -6.19
N THR A 201 -6.18 -10.33 -5.17
CA THR A 201 -4.79 -10.52 -4.74
C THR A 201 -4.03 -11.31 -5.79
N TYR A 202 -4.58 -12.43 -6.25
CA TYR A 202 -4.05 -13.21 -7.37
C TYR A 202 -3.90 -12.34 -8.63
N ASP A 203 -4.97 -11.65 -9.04
CA ASP A 203 -4.98 -10.83 -10.25
C ASP A 203 -3.90 -9.75 -10.22
N ALA A 204 -3.67 -9.13 -9.06
CA ALA A 204 -2.68 -8.08 -8.87
C ALA A 204 -1.24 -8.60 -9.03
N LEU A 205 -0.91 -9.72 -8.38
CA LEU A 205 0.42 -10.34 -8.47
C LEU A 205 0.66 -10.94 -9.86
N ALA A 206 -0.35 -11.61 -10.43
CA ALA A 206 -0.25 -12.17 -11.77
C ALA A 206 -0.07 -11.06 -12.83
N ASP A 207 -0.79 -9.95 -12.73
CA ASP A 207 -0.58 -8.78 -13.61
C ASP A 207 0.81 -8.18 -13.46
N LEU A 208 1.31 -8.06 -12.22
CA LEU A 208 2.67 -7.59 -11.96
C LEU A 208 3.72 -8.47 -12.64
N ILE A 209 3.62 -9.80 -12.48
CA ILE A 209 4.52 -10.79 -13.08
C ILE A 209 4.45 -10.74 -14.62
N ARG A 210 3.23 -10.69 -15.20
CA ARG A 210 3.05 -10.57 -16.66
C ARG A 210 3.68 -9.32 -17.25
N ARG A 211 3.55 -8.17 -16.59
CA ARG A 211 4.17 -6.92 -17.06
C ARG A 211 5.69 -6.94 -17.00
N ARG A 212 6.28 -7.91 -16.28
CA ARG A 212 7.72 -8.20 -16.27
C ARG A 212 8.12 -9.24 -17.32
N GLY A 213 7.20 -9.62 -18.21
CA GLY A 213 7.45 -10.54 -19.32
C GLY A 213 7.34 -12.03 -18.95
N VAL A 214 6.90 -12.35 -17.73
CA VAL A 214 6.76 -13.75 -17.29
C VAL A 214 5.31 -14.20 -17.46
N PRO A 215 5.04 -15.30 -18.18
CA PRO A 215 3.70 -15.82 -18.32
C PRO A 215 3.15 -16.28 -16.97
N THR A 216 1.85 -16.09 -16.75
CA THR A 216 1.17 -16.55 -15.53
C THR A 216 0.00 -17.42 -15.91
N PRO A 217 -0.30 -18.47 -15.13
CA PRO A 217 -1.50 -19.26 -15.34
C PRO A 217 -2.77 -18.44 -15.22
N ALA A 218 -3.83 -18.92 -15.87
CA ALA A 218 -5.18 -18.43 -15.62
C ALA A 218 -5.60 -18.83 -14.20
N ARG A 219 -6.38 -17.98 -13.55
CA ARG A 219 -6.90 -18.26 -12.21
C ARG A 219 -7.82 -19.48 -12.24
N SER A 220 -7.54 -20.49 -11.43
CA SER A 220 -8.29 -21.76 -11.34
C SER A 220 -9.50 -21.68 -10.40
N GLY A 221 -10.32 -20.63 -10.53
CA GLY A 221 -11.39 -20.33 -9.57
C GLY A 221 -10.87 -19.67 -8.29
N GLY A 222 -11.71 -18.85 -7.65
CA GLY A 222 -11.34 -18.13 -6.43
C GLY A 222 -11.60 -18.96 -5.19
N GLU A 223 -10.61 -19.05 -4.31
CA GLU A 223 -10.79 -19.62 -2.99
C GLU A 223 -11.83 -18.81 -2.20
N VAL A 224 -12.76 -19.52 -1.55
CA VAL A 224 -13.82 -18.90 -0.75
C VAL A 224 -13.22 -18.50 0.60
N LEU A 225 -13.29 -17.22 0.90
CA LEU A 225 -12.86 -16.66 2.18
C LEU A 225 -14.05 -16.53 3.12
N ASP A 226 -13.90 -17.08 4.31
CA ASP A 226 -14.86 -16.95 5.39
C ASP A 226 -14.56 -15.66 6.17
N MET A 227 -15.18 -14.55 5.74
CA MET A 227 -15.08 -13.26 6.45
C MET A 227 -15.96 -13.27 7.70
N ILE A 228 -15.44 -12.74 8.82
CA ILE A 228 -16.20 -12.59 10.08
C ILE A 228 -16.93 -11.25 10.05
N PRO A 229 -18.28 -11.23 9.86
CA PRO A 229 -19.03 -10.00 9.64
C PRO A 229 -18.90 -8.95 10.75
N GLU A 230 -19.00 -9.39 12.01
CA GLU A 230 -19.08 -8.52 13.18
C GLU A 230 -17.74 -7.82 13.47
N ALA A 231 -16.65 -8.41 13.00
CA ALA A 231 -15.29 -7.87 13.16
C ALA A 231 -14.75 -7.19 11.89
N THR A 232 -15.53 -7.20 10.79
CA THR A 232 -15.14 -6.53 9.54
C THR A 232 -15.71 -5.12 9.51
N GLN A 233 -14.83 -4.13 9.51
CA GLN A 233 -15.20 -2.71 9.51
C GLN A 233 -14.65 -2.04 8.27
N LEU A 234 -15.52 -1.73 7.31
CA LEU A 234 -15.12 -1.18 6.02
C LEU A 234 -15.91 0.08 5.68
N PHE A 235 -15.21 1.08 5.16
CA PHE A 235 -15.80 2.33 4.72
C PHE A 235 -15.07 2.87 3.50
N TRP A 236 -15.78 3.64 2.68
CA TRP A 236 -15.19 4.31 1.54
C TRP A 236 -14.72 5.71 1.91
N VAL A 237 -13.47 6.04 1.54
CA VAL A 237 -12.93 7.39 1.67
C VAL A 237 -12.95 8.06 0.31
N ASP A 238 -13.67 9.18 0.20
CA ASP A 238 -13.64 10.04 -0.96
C ASP A 238 -12.49 11.05 -0.84
N ALA A 239 -11.51 10.92 -1.73
CA ALA A 239 -10.36 11.81 -1.80
C ALA A 239 -9.91 12.03 -3.24
N SER A 240 -9.29 13.18 -3.48
CA SER A 240 -8.74 13.53 -4.79
C SER A 240 -7.43 14.30 -4.66
N TYR A 241 -6.62 14.25 -5.71
CA TYR A 241 -5.44 15.11 -5.88
C TYR A 241 -5.55 15.86 -7.20
N ARG A 242 -4.82 16.97 -7.34
CA ARG A 242 -4.72 17.69 -8.62
C ARG A 242 -3.48 17.22 -9.38
N ASN A 243 -3.63 16.96 -10.67
CA ASN A 243 -2.49 16.69 -11.54
C ASN A 243 -1.84 17.99 -12.05
N ASP A 244 -0.80 17.86 -12.89
CA ASP A 244 -0.06 18.96 -13.49
C ASP A 244 -0.95 19.93 -14.30
N SER A 245 -2.08 19.44 -14.83
CA SER A 245 -3.07 20.26 -15.55
C SER A 245 -4.13 20.89 -14.62
N GLY A 246 -3.97 20.79 -13.30
CA GLY A 246 -4.91 21.25 -12.29
C GLY A 246 -6.21 20.44 -12.17
N GLN A 247 -6.37 19.38 -12.96
CA GLN A 247 -7.54 18.50 -12.98
C GLN A 247 -7.56 17.62 -11.72
N SER A 248 -8.71 17.60 -11.05
CA SER A 248 -8.93 16.67 -9.94
C SER A 248 -8.99 15.23 -10.44
N LYS A 249 -8.22 14.34 -9.80
CA LYS A 249 -8.20 12.89 -10.03
C LYS A 249 -8.53 12.18 -8.72
N PRO A 250 -9.45 11.20 -8.73
CA PRO A 250 -9.78 10.47 -7.53
C PRO A 250 -8.59 9.63 -7.08
N VAL A 251 -8.33 9.63 -5.77
CA VAL A 251 -7.34 8.79 -5.07
C VAL A 251 -7.97 8.03 -3.89
N GLY A 252 -9.23 8.32 -3.58
CA GLY A 252 -10.03 7.60 -2.59
C GLY A 252 -10.24 6.11 -2.92
N GLY A 253 -10.79 5.39 -1.96
CA GLY A 253 -10.93 3.93 -2.02
C GLY A 253 -11.55 3.37 -0.75
N LEU A 254 -11.68 2.05 -0.71
CA LEU A 254 -12.09 1.29 0.47
C LEU A 254 -10.96 1.30 1.51
N CYS A 255 -11.31 1.54 2.76
CA CYS A 255 -10.41 1.51 3.91
C CYS A 255 -11.05 0.71 5.06
N GLY A 256 -10.27 0.43 6.10
CA GLY A 256 -10.71 -0.27 7.29
C GLY A 256 -10.02 -1.63 7.47
N GLU A 257 -10.74 -2.57 8.07
CA GLU A 257 -10.22 -3.87 8.48
C GLU A 257 -11.16 -5.01 8.06
N ILE A 258 -10.56 -6.15 7.71
CA ILE A 258 -11.26 -7.37 7.36
C ILE A 258 -10.71 -8.48 8.26
N GLN A 259 -11.58 -9.18 8.97
CA GLN A 259 -11.18 -10.38 9.69
C GLN A 259 -11.59 -11.61 8.90
N LEU A 260 -10.62 -12.49 8.67
CA LEU A 260 -10.75 -13.72 7.89
C LEU A 260 -10.58 -14.92 8.83
N ALA A 261 -11.44 -15.92 8.71
CA ALA A 261 -11.14 -17.27 9.17
C ALA A 261 -10.19 -17.93 8.17
N THR A 262 -9.20 -18.66 8.68
CA THR A 262 -8.06 -19.09 7.87
C THR A 262 -7.81 -20.59 7.91
N ASP A 263 -8.68 -21.34 8.59
CA ASP A 263 -8.68 -22.80 8.69
C ASP A 263 -8.74 -23.49 7.32
N ARG A 264 -9.34 -22.83 6.34
CA ARG A 264 -9.51 -23.34 4.97
C ARG A 264 -8.55 -22.76 3.95
N LEU A 265 -7.77 -21.75 4.32
CA LEU A 265 -6.90 -21.06 3.38
C LEU A 265 -5.77 -21.97 2.91
N SER A 266 -5.68 -22.15 1.60
CA SER A 266 -4.56 -22.82 0.93
C SER A 266 -3.24 -22.12 1.24
N HIS A 267 -2.16 -22.90 1.23
CA HIS A 267 -0.80 -22.34 1.37
C HIS A 267 -0.51 -21.28 0.29
N THR A 268 -1.01 -21.53 -0.92
CA THR A 268 -0.89 -20.64 -2.07
C THR A 268 -1.51 -19.28 -1.78
N THR A 269 -2.80 -19.23 -1.42
CA THR A 269 -3.49 -17.97 -1.11
C THR A 269 -2.87 -17.24 0.07
N TYR A 270 -2.43 -17.97 1.09
CA TYR A 270 -1.68 -17.40 2.22
C TYR A 270 -0.42 -16.68 1.74
N SER A 271 0.40 -17.34 0.91
CA SER A 271 1.63 -16.76 0.37
C SER A 271 1.35 -15.52 -0.48
N LEU A 272 0.24 -15.52 -1.24
CA LEU A 272 -0.21 -14.36 -2.02
C LEU A 272 -0.62 -13.20 -1.13
N PHE A 273 -1.29 -13.45 0.00
CA PHE A 273 -1.62 -12.41 0.97
C PHE A 273 -0.36 -11.86 1.65
N VAL A 274 0.56 -12.72 2.09
CA VAL A 274 1.80 -12.27 2.73
C VAL A 274 2.62 -11.41 1.77
N LEU A 275 2.83 -11.88 0.53
CA LEU A 275 3.56 -11.11 -0.48
C LEU A 275 2.81 -9.84 -0.89
N GLY A 276 1.48 -9.90 -0.94
CA GLY A 276 0.60 -8.78 -1.24
C GLY A 276 0.73 -7.61 -0.28
N GLN A 277 1.17 -7.84 0.97
CA GLN A 277 1.52 -6.76 1.91
C GLN A 277 2.61 -5.86 1.32
N TYR A 278 3.57 -6.41 0.58
CA TYR A 278 4.72 -5.69 -0.01
C TYR A 278 4.45 -5.14 -1.40
N THR A 279 3.45 -5.65 -2.13
CA THR A 279 3.13 -5.18 -3.49
C THR A 279 1.88 -4.29 -3.55
N GLY A 280 1.04 -4.32 -2.52
CA GLY A 280 -0.32 -3.83 -2.58
C GLY A 280 -1.18 -4.59 -3.60
N ILE A 281 -2.49 -4.33 -3.56
CA ILE A 281 -3.46 -4.93 -4.50
C ILE A 281 -4.44 -3.90 -5.07
N GLY A 282 -5.18 -4.31 -6.11
CA GLY A 282 -6.15 -3.44 -6.76
C GLY A 282 -5.51 -2.43 -7.72
N GLN A 283 -6.25 -1.37 -8.03
CA GLN A 283 -5.77 -0.38 -9.01
C GLN A 283 -4.79 0.63 -8.42
N ARG A 284 -3.81 1.01 -9.25
CA ARG A 284 -2.78 2.02 -8.95
C ARG A 284 -1.86 1.64 -7.77
N ARG A 285 -1.55 0.35 -7.62
CA ARG A 285 -0.58 -0.16 -6.62
C ARG A 285 0.76 0.56 -6.63
N ALA A 286 1.27 0.92 -7.81
CA ALA A 286 2.54 1.63 -7.98
C ALA A 286 2.56 3.00 -7.32
N PHE A 287 1.39 3.65 -7.21
CA PHE A 287 1.26 4.92 -6.49
C PHE A 287 1.35 4.71 -4.97
N GLY A 288 1.28 3.47 -4.47
CA GLY A 288 1.16 3.14 -3.05
C GLY A 288 -0.29 2.94 -2.58
N LEU A 289 -1.25 2.78 -3.50
CA LEU A 289 -2.64 2.43 -3.15
C LEU A 289 -2.81 0.93 -2.91
N GLY A 290 -3.81 0.58 -2.12
CA GLY A 290 -4.13 -0.81 -1.78
C GLY A 290 -3.05 -1.52 -0.96
N ARG A 291 -2.27 -0.75 -0.19
CA ARG A 291 -1.35 -1.29 0.82
C ARG A 291 -2.15 -1.79 2.00
N TYR A 292 -1.74 -2.92 2.54
CA TYR A 292 -2.32 -3.48 3.74
C TYR A 292 -1.25 -4.18 4.56
N GLN A 293 -1.64 -4.52 5.78
CA GLN A 293 -0.87 -5.32 6.71
C GLN A 293 -1.75 -6.43 7.27
N LEU A 294 -1.14 -7.58 7.50
CA LEU A 294 -1.76 -8.76 8.10
C LEU A 294 -1.33 -8.84 9.56
N PHE A 295 -2.30 -9.15 10.41
CA PHE A 295 -2.10 -9.42 11.82
C PHE A 295 -2.70 -10.77 12.15
N ASP A 296 -2.02 -11.58 12.95
CA ASP A 296 -2.58 -12.81 13.50
C ASP A 296 -3.63 -12.52 14.60
N SER A 297 -4.10 -13.57 15.26
CA SER A 297 -5.07 -13.47 16.37
C SER A 297 -4.53 -12.74 17.61
N GLU A 298 -3.22 -12.62 17.75
CA GLU A 298 -2.56 -11.92 18.86
C GLU A 298 -2.22 -10.46 18.49
N GLY A 299 -2.51 -10.04 17.26
CA GLY A 299 -2.19 -8.71 16.75
C GLY A 299 -0.74 -8.56 16.32
N VAL A 300 -0.02 -9.66 16.08
CA VAL A 300 1.36 -9.68 15.61
C VAL A 300 1.39 -9.69 14.07
N SER A 301 2.33 -8.95 13.48
CA SER A 301 2.53 -8.86 12.03
C SER A 301 3.96 -9.30 11.66
N ALA A 302 4.08 -9.98 10.53
CA ALA A 302 5.38 -10.31 9.91
C ALA A 302 6.07 -9.09 9.29
N LEU A 303 5.28 -8.20 8.68
CA LEU A 303 5.78 -6.94 8.15
C LEU A 303 6.05 -5.97 9.31
N PRO A 304 7.24 -5.35 9.41
CA PRO A 304 7.47 -4.30 10.40
C PRO A 304 6.54 -3.11 10.21
N VAL A 305 5.96 -2.60 11.29
CA VAL A 305 5.10 -1.40 11.25
C VAL A 305 5.99 -0.16 11.18
N VAL A 306 5.83 0.63 10.12
CA VAL A 306 6.51 1.93 10.00
C VAL A 306 5.61 3.04 10.50
N GLN A 307 6.06 3.74 11.53
CA GLN A 307 5.35 4.89 12.10
C GLN A 307 5.68 6.18 11.34
N ALA A 308 4.77 7.15 11.38
CA ALA A 308 5.07 8.52 10.98
C ALA A 308 6.29 9.07 11.76
N ALA A 309 7.03 10.01 11.19
CA ALA A 309 8.15 10.66 11.85
C ALA A 309 7.72 11.49 13.06
N THR A 310 6.49 12.00 13.04
CA THR A 310 5.85 12.64 14.19
C THR A 310 4.44 12.08 14.33
N PRO A 311 4.10 11.41 15.45
CA PRO A 311 2.75 10.91 15.68
C PRO A 311 1.72 12.04 15.62
N LEU A 312 0.60 11.80 14.90
CA LEU A 312 -0.49 12.78 14.79
C LEU A 312 -1.09 13.15 16.17
N LEU A 313 -1.12 12.19 17.10
CA LEU A 313 -1.75 12.33 18.41
C LEU A 313 -0.89 13.09 19.42
N GLU A 314 0.42 13.16 19.23
CA GLU A 314 1.32 13.94 20.12
C GLU A 314 1.09 15.45 20.02
N ARG A 315 0.38 15.92 19.00
CA ARG A 315 0.15 17.35 18.82
C ARG A 315 -1.06 17.93 19.54
N ASN A 316 -2.10 17.18 19.98
CA ASN A 316 -3.31 17.80 20.59
C ASN A 316 -4.38 16.87 21.25
N LEU A 317 -4.05 15.76 21.93
CA LEU A 317 -5.08 15.04 22.70
C LEU A 317 -4.74 14.87 24.19
N PRO A 318 -5.59 15.35 25.12
CA PRO A 318 -5.62 14.80 26.47
C PRO A 318 -6.05 13.32 26.40
N PRO A 319 -5.61 12.49 27.35
CA PRO A 319 -5.72 11.04 27.25
C PRO A 319 -7.16 10.56 27.47
N ALA A 320 -7.89 10.26 26.39
CA ALA A 320 -9.07 9.40 26.44
C ALA A 320 -9.47 8.85 25.05
N SER A 321 -9.45 7.51 24.93
CA SER A 321 -10.15 6.65 23.97
C SER A 321 -9.80 6.72 22.47
N LEU A 322 -9.32 5.59 21.95
CA LEU A 322 -9.09 5.28 20.53
C LEU A 322 -10.40 5.02 19.73
N SER A 323 -11.47 5.79 19.97
CA SER A 323 -12.67 5.80 19.12
C SER A 323 -12.57 6.84 17.97
N GLY A 324 -11.35 7.29 17.63
CA GLY A 324 -11.10 8.55 16.92
C GLY A 324 -11.03 8.52 15.38
N TYR A 325 -11.09 7.36 14.73
CA TYR A 325 -11.04 7.31 13.26
C TYR A 325 -12.19 8.06 12.55
N PRO A 326 -13.45 8.04 13.05
CA PRO A 326 -14.52 8.87 12.49
C PRO A 326 -14.36 10.37 12.79
N VAL A 327 -13.66 10.73 13.87
CA VAL A 327 -13.57 12.13 14.36
C VAL A 327 -12.54 12.94 13.58
N ILE A 328 -11.47 12.31 13.08
CA ILE A 328 -10.49 12.98 12.20
C ILE A 328 -11.12 13.30 10.84
N ALA A 329 -12.02 12.44 10.33
CA ALA A 329 -12.78 12.72 9.11
C ALA A 329 -13.85 13.82 9.31
N ALA A 330 -14.47 13.90 10.50
CA ALA A 330 -15.52 14.89 10.78
C ALA A 330 -15.00 16.32 11.02
N ARG A 331 -13.74 16.50 11.47
CA ARG A 331 -13.18 17.83 11.77
C ARG A 331 -12.47 18.52 10.59
N MET A 332 -12.26 17.83 9.46
CA MET A 332 -11.57 18.38 8.28
C MET A 332 -12.51 18.78 7.11
N GLY A 333 -13.61 19.47 7.43
CA GLY A 333 -14.34 20.30 6.47
C GLY A 333 -15.78 19.87 6.15
N HIS A 334 -16.70 20.80 6.37
CA HIS A 334 -18.08 20.78 5.86
C HIS A 334 -18.11 20.62 4.34
N SER A 335 -18.18 19.38 3.83
CA SER A 335 -18.64 19.01 2.47
C SER A 335 -18.66 17.49 2.19
N ILE A 336 -18.03 16.65 3.03
CA ILE A 336 -17.69 15.27 2.61
C ILE A 336 -18.72 14.19 3.01
N PHE A 337 -19.71 14.49 3.85
CA PHE A 337 -20.78 13.54 4.17
C PHE A 337 -22.10 14.00 3.55
N ARG A 338 -22.46 13.44 2.39
CA ARG A 338 -23.85 13.38 1.95
C ARG A 338 -24.47 12.07 2.47
N ASP A 339 -25.46 12.26 3.33
CA ASP A 339 -26.48 11.34 3.82
C ASP A 339 -26.48 9.92 3.21
N ILE A 340 -26.08 8.94 4.02
CA ILE A 340 -26.58 7.57 3.90
C ILE A 340 -27.84 7.50 4.75
N HIS A 341 -28.98 7.82 4.14
CA HIS A 341 -30.28 7.49 4.72
C HIS A 341 -30.61 6.02 4.41
N PRO A 342 -30.97 5.21 5.41
CA PRO A 342 -31.57 3.90 5.15
C PRO A 342 -33.01 4.13 4.68
N ARG A 343 -33.35 3.68 3.47
CA ARG A 343 -34.74 3.45 3.12
C ARG A 343 -35.09 2.02 3.51
N LEU A 344 -36.06 1.92 4.42
CA LEU A 344 -36.99 0.80 4.51
C LEU A 344 -37.74 0.63 3.18
#